data_AF-B0PFI7-F1
#
_entry.id   AF-B0PFI7-F1
#
_cell.length_a   1.000
_cell.length_b   1.000
_cell.length_c   1.000
_cell.angle_alpha   90.00
_cell.angle_beta   90.00
_cell.angle_gamma   90.00
#
_symmetry.space_group_name_H-M   'P 1'
#
loop_
_entity.id
_entity.type
_entity.pdbx_description
1 polymer ?
#
loop_
_entity_poly.entity_id
_entity_poly.type
_entity_poly.pdbx_seq_one_letter_code
_entity_poly.pdbx_strand_id
1 'polypeptide(L)'
;MKTQKRQVTITDLYNLVAHETVSLLEAVDDDAIPPALEMRKGLTMLAATAGTGEGVETHLEWIDQEIENLKQTAGTPQCVTHLIPTSQLVRTVDIDAQIDMTLEFFHIVAETDEQETRTKLLELARTTTDMCGMGDCLFNCGDDAVEMMDQIWAAFLEAAAAENVESRRVLLEKAAAAADELHGLTEPQEELEDGRMFMSMDELSAELDEVAHMIAGQNNEPQLS
;
A
#
# COMPACT_ATOMS: atom_id res chain seq x y z
N MET A 1 -12.39 16.91 -1.17
CA MET A 1 -11.91 17.84 -0.11
C MET A 1 -10.45 17.47 0.11
N LYS A 2 -9.48 18.40 0.11
CA LYS A 2 -8.08 18.00 0.37
C LYS A 2 -7.99 17.38 1.76
N THR A 3 -7.44 16.17 1.84
CA THR A 3 -7.27 15.45 3.10
C THR A 3 -6.35 16.27 4.00
N GLN A 4 -6.72 16.43 5.28
CA GLN A 4 -5.90 17.22 6.21
C GLN A 4 -4.57 16.48 6.42
N LYS A 5 -3.44 17.18 6.26
CA LYS A 5 -2.08 16.64 6.45
C LYS A 5 -1.98 15.91 7.79
N ARG A 6 -2.12 14.58 7.75
CA ARG A 6 -1.98 13.65 8.87
C ARG A 6 -0.68 12.90 8.63
N GLN A 7 0.13 12.75 9.67
CA GLN A 7 1.32 11.91 9.57
C GLN A 7 0.89 10.46 9.32
N VAL A 8 1.28 9.91 8.17
CA VAL A 8 1.15 8.48 7.87
C VAL A 8 1.95 7.70 8.89
N THR A 9 1.34 6.65 9.43
CA THR A 9 1.95 5.74 10.39
C THR A 9 2.35 4.44 9.72
N ILE A 10 3.19 3.65 10.38
CA ILE A 10 3.53 2.31 9.89
C ILE A 10 2.28 1.40 9.73
N THR A 11 1.28 1.55 10.61
CA THR A 11 0.01 0.81 10.49
C THR A 11 -0.76 1.22 9.24
N ASP A 12 -0.75 2.51 8.88
CA ASP A 12 -1.38 2.97 7.63
C ASP A 12 -0.71 2.32 6.39
N LEU A 13 0.61 2.12 6.41
CA LEU A 13 1.30 1.36 5.36
C LEU A 13 0.88 -0.11 5.34
N TYR A 14 0.74 -0.77 6.50
CA TYR A 14 0.27 -2.15 6.56
C TYR A 14 -1.16 -2.28 6.02
N ASN A 15 -2.05 -1.39 6.44
CA ASN A 15 -3.45 -1.34 6.01
C ASN A 15 -3.52 -1.29 4.49
N LEU A 16 -2.78 -0.36 3.89
CA LEU A 16 -2.85 -0.19 2.44
C LEU A 16 -2.19 -1.32 1.67
N VAL A 17 -0.97 -1.73 2.03
CA VAL A 17 -0.31 -2.83 1.31
C VAL A 17 -1.19 -4.07 1.33
N ALA A 18 -1.83 -4.37 2.46
CA ALA A 18 -2.75 -5.48 2.56
C ALA A 18 -4.02 -5.29 1.72
N HIS A 19 -4.64 -4.10 1.80
CA HIS A 19 -5.83 -3.78 1.03
C HIS A 19 -5.57 -3.91 -0.47
N GLU A 20 -4.54 -3.25 -0.99
CA GLU A 20 -4.20 -3.33 -2.42
C GLU A 20 -3.80 -4.76 -2.83
N THR A 21 -3.13 -5.52 -1.95
CA THR A 21 -2.84 -6.94 -2.21
C THR A 21 -4.13 -7.76 -2.38
N VAL A 22 -5.15 -7.52 -1.56
CA VAL A 22 -6.43 -8.25 -1.66
C VAL A 22 -7.29 -7.72 -2.81
N SER A 23 -7.25 -6.42 -3.09
CA SER A 23 -7.89 -5.82 -4.25
C SER A 23 -7.33 -6.39 -5.57
N LEU A 24 -6.04 -6.74 -5.61
CA LEU A 24 -5.45 -7.47 -6.74
C LEU A 24 -6.12 -8.83 -6.98
N LEU A 25 -6.50 -9.52 -5.91
CA LEU A 25 -7.12 -10.85 -5.96
C LEU A 25 -8.59 -10.78 -6.38
N GLU A 26 -9.24 -9.61 -6.24
CA GLU A 26 -10.60 -9.37 -6.74
C GLU A 26 -10.61 -9.19 -8.27
N ALA A 27 -9.62 -8.47 -8.80
CA ALA A 27 -9.60 -8.01 -10.18
C ALA A 27 -9.22 -9.08 -11.24
N VAL A 28 -8.77 -10.28 -10.85
CA VAL A 28 -8.08 -11.22 -11.77
C VAL A 28 -8.39 -12.71 -11.50
N ASP A 29 -8.28 -13.52 -12.56
CA ASP A 29 -8.20 -15.00 -12.55
C ASP A 29 -6.93 -15.50 -11.78
N ASP A 30 -6.63 -16.79 -11.78
CA ASP A 30 -5.52 -17.44 -11.05
C ASP A 30 -4.12 -16.76 -11.19
N ASP A 31 -3.95 -15.91 -12.22
CA ASP A 31 -2.74 -15.13 -12.50
C ASP A 31 -2.45 -13.99 -11.48
N ALA A 32 -3.40 -13.61 -10.60
CA ALA A 32 -3.14 -12.65 -9.51
C ALA A 32 -2.43 -13.25 -8.28
N ILE A 33 -2.41 -14.59 -8.14
CA ILE A 33 -1.79 -15.22 -6.97
C ILE A 33 -0.27 -14.93 -6.90
N PRO A 34 0.52 -15.11 -7.98
CA PRO A 34 1.96 -14.82 -7.92
C PRO A 34 2.32 -13.38 -7.49
N PRO A 35 1.74 -12.31 -8.07
CA PRO A 35 2.05 -10.95 -7.61
C PRO A 35 1.54 -10.67 -6.18
N ALA A 36 0.37 -11.20 -5.78
CA ALA A 36 -0.11 -11.07 -4.41
C ALA A 36 0.85 -11.71 -3.37
N LEU A 37 1.45 -12.87 -3.70
CA LEU A 37 2.45 -13.51 -2.85
C LEU A 37 3.73 -12.67 -2.70
N GLU A 38 4.17 -11.98 -3.75
CA GLU A 38 5.32 -11.07 -3.66
C GLU A 38 4.98 -9.83 -2.81
N MET A 39 3.79 -9.24 -2.95
CA MET A 39 3.36 -8.14 -2.06
C MET A 39 3.25 -8.58 -0.60
N ARG A 40 2.66 -9.75 -0.34
CA ARG A 40 2.60 -10.37 1.01
C ARG A 40 3.98 -10.56 1.64
N LYS A 41 4.96 -10.99 0.84
CA LYS A 41 6.37 -11.10 1.25
C LYS A 41 7.00 -9.74 1.49
N GLY A 42 6.69 -8.75 0.65
CA GLY A 42 7.05 -7.36 0.83
C GLY A 42 6.53 -6.81 2.16
N LEU A 43 5.25 -7.03 2.49
CA LEU A 43 4.65 -6.61 3.75
C LEU A 43 5.34 -7.27 4.96
N THR A 44 5.65 -8.56 4.86
CA THR A 44 6.42 -9.27 5.89
C THR A 44 7.79 -8.62 6.11
N MET A 45 8.46 -8.22 5.03
CA MET A 45 9.76 -7.54 5.09
C MET A 45 9.62 -6.14 5.71
N LEU A 46 8.67 -5.34 5.24
CA LEU A 46 8.35 -4.02 5.77
C LEU A 46 8.17 -4.06 7.28
N ALA A 47 7.39 -5.01 7.79
CA ALA A 47 7.16 -5.14 9.22
C ALA A 47 8.40 -5.56 10.01
N ALA A 48 9.22 -6.46 9.45
CA ALA A 48 10.49 -6.83 10.06
C ALA A 48 11.47 -5.64 10.13
N THR A 49 11.44 -4.75 9.14
CA THR A 49 12.34 -3.60 9.03
C THR A 49 11.90 -2.40 9.86
N ALA A 50 10.60 -2.09 9.90
CA ALA A 50 10.10 -0.93 10.63
C ALA A 50 10.23 -1.07 12.16
N GLY A 51 10.33 -2.31 12.67
CA GLY A 51 10.43 -2.60 14.10
C GLY A 51 9.08 -2.50 14.81
N THR A 52 8.83 -3.43 15.74
CA THR A 52 7.60 -3.69 16.53
C THR A 52 6.49 -2.62 16.44
N GLY A 53 5.76 -2.62 15.32
CA GLY A 53 4.35 -2.23 15.33
C GLY A 53 3.55 -3.48 15.66
N GLU A 54 2.71 -3.42 16.69
CA GLU A 54 1.66 -4.43 16.88
C GLU A 54 0.75 -4.40 15.64
N GLY A 55 0.40 -5.56 15.07
CA GLY A 55 -0.77 -5.67 14.20
C GLY A 55 -0.54 -6.01 12.73
N VAL A 56 0.67 -6.36 12.26
CA VAL A 56 0.82 -6.87 10.88
C VAL A 56 0.25 -8.28 10.72
N GLU A 57 0.14 -9.04 11.82
CA GLU A 57 -0.30 -10.44 11.80
C GLU A 57 -1.70 -10.59 11.20
N THR A 58 -2.64 -9.72 11.60
CA THR A 58 -4.00 -9.70 11.07
C THR A 58 -4.03 -9.40 9.57
N HIS A 59 -3.15 -8.50 9.10
CA HIS A 59 -3.03 -8.17 7.68
C HIS A 59 -2.50 -9.36 6.88
N LEU A 60 -1.48 -10.05 7.38
CA LEU A 60 -0.92 -11.24 6.74
C LEU A 60 -1.92 -12.40 6.75
N GLU A 61 -2.65 -12.60 7.85
CA GLU A 61 -3.71 -13.61 7.96
C GLU A 61 -4.84 -13.33 6.97
N TRP A 62 -5.24 -12.08 6.80
CA TRP A 62 -6.22 -11.68 5.79
C TRP A 62 -5.77 -12.02 4.37
N ILE A 63 -4.55 -11.60 3.98
CA ILE A 63 -4.01 -11.90 2.64
C ILE A 63 -3.91 -13.41 2.42
N ASP A 64 -3.42 -14.16 3.40
CA ASP A 64 -3.28 -15.62 3.29
C ASP A 64 -4.63 -16.31 3.10
N GLN A 65 -5.67 -15.85 3.82
CA GLN A 65 -7.03 -16.37 3.69
C GLN A 65 -7.62 -16.07 2.30
N GLU A 66 -7.44 -14.86 1.77
CA GLU A 66 -7.96 -14.47 0.45
C GLU A 66 -7.27 -15.23 -0.69
N ILE A 67 -5.95 -15.44 -0.59
CA ILE A 67 -5.20 -16.28 -1.52
C ILE A 67 -5.72 -17.73 -1.50
N GLU A 68 -6.00 -18.27 -0.32
CA GLU A 68 -6.53 -19.63 -0.19
C GLU A 68 -7.98 -19.74 -0.71
N ASN A 69 -8.81 -18.73 -0.45
CA ASN A 69 -10.17 -18.66 -1.01
C ASN A 69 -10.13 -18.69 -2.55
N LEU A 70 -9.27 -17.87 -3.17
CA LEU A 70 -9.12 -17.84 -4.61
C LEU A 70 -8.69 -19.21 -5.17
N LYS A 71 -7.67 -19.84 -4.57
CA LYS A 71 -7.21 -21.19 -4.96
C LYS A 71 -8.29 -22.26 -4.87
N GLN A 72 -9.17 -22.18 -3.87
CA GLN A 72 -10.26 -23.15 -3.69
C GLN A 72 -11.37 -22.98 -4.74
N THR A 73 -11.57 -21.76 -5.22
CA THR A 73 -12.55 -21.46 -6.26
C THR A 73 -12.00 -21.54 -7.69
N ALA A 74 -10.67 -21.60 -7.85
CA ALA A 74 -9.97 -21.76 -9.12
C ALA A 74 -10.54 -22.93 -9.95
N GLY A 75 -10.93 -22.65 -11.19
CA GLY A 75 -11.52 -23.66 -12.09
C GLY A 75 -12.92 -24.16 -11.69
N THR A 76 -13.58 -23.53 -10.71
CA THR A 76 -14.96 -23.81 -10.31
C THR A 76 -15.91 -22.72 -10.85
N PRO A 77 -17.23 -23.00 -10.97
CA PRO A 77 -18.21 -21.97 -11.33
C PRO A 77 -18.61 -21.06 -10.15
N GLN A 78 -17.97 -21.21 -8.98
CA GLN A 78 -18.27 -20.43 -7.79
C GLN A 78 -17.45 -19.13 -7.80
N CYS A 79 -18.08 -18.02 -7.45
CA CYS A 79 -17.37 -16.77 -7.21
C CYS A 79 -16.57 -16.88 -5.91
N VAL A 80 -15.39 -16.25 -5.89
CA VAL A 80 -14.62 -16.04 -4.66
C VAL A 80 -15.50 -15.32 -3.65
N THR A 81 -15.50 -15.81 -2.41
CA THR A 81 -16.14 -15.11 -1.29
C THR A 81 -15.06 -14.42 -0.49
N HIS A 82 -14.98 -13.10 -0.63
CA HIS A 82 -14.06 -12.27 0.14
C HIS A 82 -14.56 -12.07 1.57
N LEU A 83 -13.61 -11.79 2.48
CA LEU A 83 -13.89 -11.53 3.89
C LEU A 83 -14.67 -10.23 4.08
N ILE A 84 -14.39 -9.23 3.25
CA ILE A 84 -15.10 -7.96 3.20
C ILE A 84 -15.84 -7.79 1.87
N PRO A 85 -16.89 -6.95 1.81
CA PRO A 85 -17.62 -6.70 0.57
C PRO A 85 -16.72 -6.21 -0.55
N THR A 86 -16.94 -6.70 -1.78
CA THR A 86 -16.24 -6.24 -2.99
C THR A 86 -16.30 -4.72 -3.18
N SER A 87 -17.40 -4.07 -2.79
CA SER A 87 -17.53 -2.60 -2.83
C SER A 87 -16.52 -1.86 -1.95
N GLN A 88 -15.96 -2.52 -0.92
CA GLN A 88 -14.88 -1.99 -0.09
C GLN A 88 -13.50 -2.24 -0.74
N LEU A 89 -13.32 -3.39 -1.42
CA LEU A 89 -12.09 -3.73 -2.15
C LEU A 89 -11.86 -2.85 -3.40
N VAL A 90 -12.92 -2.49 -4.12
CA VAL A 90 -12.82 -1.66 -5.34
C VAL A 90 -12.70 -0.15 -5.04
N ARG A 91 -12.04 0.19 -3.94
CA ARG A 91 -11.68 1.56 -3.57
C ARG A 91 -10.18 1.69 -3.40
N THR A 92 -9.65 2.90 -3.45
CA THR A 92 -8.23 3.15 -3.12
C THR A 92 -8.05 4.49 -2.43
N VAL A 93 -6.86 4.74 -1.88
CA VAL A 93 -6.55 5.99 -1.19
C VAL A 93 -6.28 7.14 -2.16
N ASP A 94 -6.60 8.37 -1.76
CA ASP A 94 -6.36 9.57 -2.58
C ASP A 94 -4.87 9.84 -2.85
N ILE A 95 -4.57 10.59 -3.91
CA ILE A 95 -3.18 10.86 -4.33
C ILE A 95 -2.32 11.51 -3.23
N ASP A 96 -2.88 12.38 -2.38
CA ASP A 96 -2.12 12.99 -1.29
C ASP A 96 -1.69 11.92 -0.28
N ALA A 97 -2.59 11.01 0.08
CA ALA A 97 -2.24 9.86 0.92
C ALA A 97 -1.17 8.97 0.26
N GLN A 98 -1.25 8.74 -1.05
CA GLN A 98 -0.26 7.95 -1.79
C GLN A 98 1.14 8.59 -1.78
N ILE A 99 1.22 9.92 -1.86
CA ILE A 99 2.48 10.68 -1.74
C ILE A 99 3.04 10.56 -0.32
N ASP A 100 2.21 10.77 0.71
CA ASP A 100 2.64 10.70 2.11
C ASP A 100 3.17 9.30 2.48
N MET A 101 2.52 8.24 1.99
CA MET A 101 3.01 6.86 2.15
C MET A 101 4.35 6.62 1.46
N THR A 102 4.56 7.22 0.28
CA THR A 102 5.82 7.08 -0.44
C THR A 102 6.96 7.65 0.40
N LEU A 103 6.71 8.79 1.07
CA LEU A 103 7.66 9.34 2.03
C LEU A 103 7.87 8.43 3.24
N GLU A 104 6.82 7.81 3.79
CA GLU A 104 6.98 6.90 4.93
C GLU A 104 7.80 5.65 4.57
N PHE A 105 7.58 5.06 3.39
CA PHE A 105 8.45 4.01 2.85
C PHE A 105 9.90 4.48 2.74
N PHE A 106 10.11 5.71 2.25
CA PHE A 106 11.44 6.29 2.13
C PHE A 106 12.06 6.53 3.52
N HIS A 107 11.31 7.00 4.51
CA HIS A 107 11.78 7.12 5.90
C HIS A 107 12.36 5.79 6.42
N ILE A 108 11.65 4.68 6.21
CA ILE A 108 12.10 3.34 6.60
C ILE A 108 13.38 2.96 5.85
N VAL A 109 13.43 3.16 4.53
CA VAL A 109 14.61 2.87 3.70
C VAL A 109 15.83 3.71 4.09
N ALA A 110 15.62 4.96 4.46
CA ALA A 110 16.70 5.86 4.88
C ALA A 110 17.41 5.36 6.13
N GLU A 111 16.72 4.62 7.01
CA GLU A 111 17.26 4.04 8.24
C GLU A 111 17.68 2.57 8.11
N THR A 112 17.31 1.90 7.01
CA THR A 112 17.56 0.46 6.81
C THR A 112 19.00 0.17 6.37
N ASP A 113 19.79 -0.56 7.14
CA ASP A 113 21.21 -0.80 6.81
C ASP A 113 21.42 -1.68 5.56
N GLU A 114 20.62 -2.73 5.40
CA GLU A 114 20.79 -3.73 4.34
C GLU A 114 20.28 -3.22 2.99
N GLN A 115 21.18 -3.14 2.00
CA GLN A 115 20.85 -2.64 0.65
C GLN A 115 19.78 -3.47 -0.05
N GLU A 116 19.83 -4.81 0.06
CA GLU A 116 18.82 -5.68 -0.57
C GLU A 116 17.42 -5.38 -0.02
N THR A 117 17.32 -5.19 1.29
CA THR A 117 16.08 -4.81 1.97
C THR A 117 15.62 -3.42 1.51
N ARG A 118 16.52 -2.44 1.41
CA ARG A 118 16.18 -1.11 0.84
C ARG A 118 15.60 -1.20 -0.57
N THR A 119 16.20 -1.98 -1.46
CA THR A 119 15.73 -2.16 -2.84
C THR A 119 14.33 -2.77 -2.87
N LYS A 120 14.07 -3.81 -2.08
CA LYS A 120 12.75 -4.47 -2.04
C LYS A 120 11.65 -3.57 -1.45
N LEU A 121 11.99 -2.72 -0.48
CA LEU A 121 11.04 -1.74 0.06
C LEU A 121 10.69 -0.65 -0.96
N LEU A 122 11.66 -0.22 -1.77
CA LEU A 122 11.39 0.68 -2.90
C LEU A 122 10.48 0.02 -3.95
N GLU A 123 10.74 -1.24 -4.29
CA GLU A 123 9.90 -2.01 -5.22
C GLU A 123 8.47 -2.15 -4.69
N LEU A 124 8.31 -2.49 -3.40
CA LEU A 124 7.00 -2.58 -2.76
C LEU A 124 6.26 -1.23 -2.77
N ALA A 125 6.95 -0.13 -2.47
CA ALA A 125 6.37 1.20 -2.53
C ALA A 125 5.82 1.51 -3.92
N ARG A 126 6.62 1.27 -4.97
CA ARG A 126 6.20 1.48 -6.37
C ARG A 126 5.02 0.61 -6.75
N THR A 127 5.09 -0.69 -6.48
CA THR A 127 3.98 -1.61 -6.79
C THR A 127 2.69 -1.19 -6.09
N THR A 128 2.77 -0.80 -4.82
CA THR A 128 1.59 -0.35 -4.07
C THR A 128 1.01 0.94 -4.65
N THR A 129 1.84 1.94 -4.96
CA THR A 129 1.35 3.20 -5.54
C THR A 129 0.85 3.05 -6.97
N ASP A 130 1.45 2.18 -7.77
CA ASP A 130 0.98 1.84 -9.11
C ASP A 130 -0.42 1.21 -9.02
N MET A 131 -0.60 0.31 -8.05
CA MET A 131 -1.91 -0.28 -7.75
C MET A 131 -2.94 0.73 -7.27
N CYS A 132 -2.54 1.76 -6.52
CA CYS A 132 -3.42 2.86 -6.13
C CYS A 132 -3.76 3.82 -7.27
N GLY A 133 -3.26 3.58 -8.49
CA GLY A 133 -3.51 4.44 -9.65
C GLY A 133 -2.74 5.77 -9.62
N MET A 134 -1.61 5.85 -8.90
CA MET A 134 -0.83 7.09 -8.78
C MET A 134 -0.51 7.73 -10.13
N GLY A 135 -0.14 6.90 -11.12
CA GLY A 135 0.22 7.38 -12.46
C GLY A 135 -0.93 8.15 -13.12
N ASP A 136 -2.15 7.61 -13.06
CA ASP A 136 -3.35 8.24 -13.62
C ASP A 136 -3.69 9.53 -12.86
N CYS A 137 -3.59 9.48 -11.53
CA CYS A 137 -3.81 10.64 -10.69
C CYS A 137 -2.84 11.79 -11.02
N LEU A 138 -1.55 11.49 -11.19
CA LEU A 138 -0.52 12.47 -11.53
C LEU A 138 -0.71 13.02 -12.93
N PHE A 139 -1.04 12.17 -13.89
CA PHE A 139 -1.34 12.59 -15.26
C PHE A 139 -2.49 13.60 -15.30
N ASN A 140 -3.54 13.38 -14.50
CA ASN A 140 -4.66 14.31 -14.36
C ASN A 140 -4.26 15.63 -13.68
N CYS A 141 -3.24 15.63 -12.82
CA CYS A 141 -2.71 16.84 -12.18
C CYS A 141 -1.74 17.64 -13.08
N GLY A 142 -1.22 17.03 -14.15
CA GLY A 142 -0.39 17.67 -15.18
C GLY A 142 1.12 17.45 -15.02
N ASP A 143 1.87 17.90 -16.04
CA ASP A 143 3.31 17.62 -16.19
C ASP A 143 4.16 18.06 -14.99
N ASP A 144 3.85 19.20 -14.37
CA ASP A 144 4.58 19.70 -13.19
C ASP A 144 4.44 18.73 -11.99
N ALA A 145 3.26 18.11 -11.82
CA ALA A 145 3.03 17.12 -10.76
C ALA A 145 3.81 15.82 -11.04
N VAL A 146 3.81 15.38 -12.30
CA VAL A 146 4.61 14.22 -12.74
C VAL A 146 6.10 14.47 -12.50
N GLU A 147 6.62 15.63 -12.87
CA GLU A 147 8.03 15.98 -12.68
C GLU A 147 8.42 15.99 -11.19
N MET A 148 7.57 16.52 -10.30
CA MET A 148 7.83 16.49 -8.86
C MET A 148 7.85 15.07 -8.32
N MET A 149 6.93 14.20 -8.74
CA MET A 149 6.95 12.80 -8.32
C MET A 149 8.17 12.06 -8.85
N ASP A 150 8.59 12.31 -10.09
CA ASP A 150 9.81 11.74 -10.66
C ASP A 150 11.05 12.12 -9.83
N GLN A 151 11.12 13.34 -9.30
CA GLN A 151 12.19 13.76 -8.40
C GLN A 151 12.18 13.01 -7.07
N ILE A 152 10.99 12.76 -6.50
CA ILE A 152 10.82 11.95 -5.28
C ILE A 152 11.31 10.53 -5.54
N TRP A 153 10.86 9.89 -6.63
CA TRP A 153 11.27 8.54 -6.99
C TRP A 153 12.76 8.42 -7.32
N ALA A 154 13.35 9.44 -7.96
CA ALA A 154 14.78 9.47 -8.23
C ALA A 154 15.60 9.54 -6.91
N ALA A 155 15.20 10.41 -5.99
CA ALA A 155 15.83 10.50 -4.67
C ALA A 155 15.70 9.18 -3.88
N PHE A 156 14.53 8.54 -3.94
CA PHE A 156 14.29 7.26 -3.28
C PHE A 156 15.14 6.14 -3.90
N LEU A 157 15.24 6.08 -5.22
CA LEU A 157 16.11 5.14 -5.94
C LEU A 157 17.59 5.32 -5.57
N GLU A 158 18.07 6.57 -5.52
CA GLU A 158 19.44 6.88 -5.10
C GLU A 158 19.68 6.46 -3.64
N ALA A 159 18.71 6.69 -2.75
CA ALA A 159 18.84 6.32 -1.35
C ALA A 159 18.84 4.80 -1.13
N ALA A 160 18.08 4.05 -1.93
CA ALA A 160 18.11 2.59 -1.87
C ALA A 160 19.52 2.04 -2.16
N ALA A 161 20.24 2.67 -3.09
CA ALA A 161 21.61 2.30 -3.47
C ALA A 161 22.70 2.88 -2.54
N ALA A 162 22.43 3.97 -1.83
CA ALA A 162 23.44 4.65 -1.01
C ALA A 162 23.81 3.86 0.26
N GLU A 163 25.09 3.59 0.46
CA GLU A 163 25.60 2.90 1.68
C GLU A 163 25.53 3.80 2.92
N ASN A 164 25.77 5.10 2.75
CA ASN A 164 25.88 6.05 3.83
C ASN A 164 24.49 6.52 4.31
N VAL A 165 24.18 6.34 5.60
CA VAL A 165 22.90 6.76 6.21
C VAL A 165 22.65 8.27 6.12
N GLU A 166 23.69 9.09 6.27
CA GLU A 166 23.56 10.55 6.17
C GLU A 166 23.20 10.98 4.75
N SER A 167 23.82 10.35 3.74
CA SER A 167 23.43 10.58 2.34
C SER A 167 21.97 10.20 2.08
N ARG A 168 21.50 9.09 2.65
CA ARG A 168 20.10 8.68 2.54
C ARG A 168 19.14 9.68 3.20
N ARG A 169 19.48 10.19 4.38
CA ARG A 169 18.69 11.23 5.07
C ARG A 169 18.62 12.54 4.29
N VAL A 170 19.72 12.98 3.68
CA VAL A 170 19.72 14.18 2.83
C VAL A 170 18.82 13.99 1.59
N LEU A 171 18.84 12.81 0.98
CA LEU A 171 17.95 12.50 -0.15
C LEU A 171 16.47 12.49 0.28
N LEU A 172 16.19 11.97 1.48
CA LEU A 172 14.85 11.99 2.06
C LEU A 172 14.36 13.42 2.35
N GLU A 173 15.20 14.29 2.91
CA GLU A 173 14.87 15.70 3.12
C GLU A 173 14.53 16.41 1.80
N LYS A 174 15.29 16.11 0.73
CA LYS A 174 15.00 16.62 -0.62
C LYS A 174 13.66 16.11 -1.14
N ALA A 175 13.37 14.83 -0.98
CA ALA A 175 12.10 14.23 -1.39
C ALA A 175 10.91 14.81 -0.61
N ALA A 176 11.08 15.03 0.70
CA ALA A 176 10.05 15.64 1.54
C ALA A 176 9.74 17.09 1.11
N ALA A 177 10.75 17.86 0.68
CA ALA A 177 10.53 19.19 0.11
C ALA A 177 9.77 19.13 -1.22
N ALA A 178 10.14 18.22 -2.12
CA ALA A 178 9.43 18.02 -3.38
C ALA A 178 7.98 17.55 -3.18
N ALA A 179 7.73 16.71 -2.18
CA ALA A 179 6.38 16.28 -1.82
C ALA A 179 5.51 17.42 -1.30
N ASP A 180 6.07 18.33 -0.48
CA ASP A 180 5.33 19.52 -0.01
C ASP A 180 4.91 20.43 -1.18
N GLU A 181 5.77 20.56 -2.19
CA GLU A 181 5.43 21.26 -3.45
C GLU A 181 4.38 20.49 -4.25
N LEU A 182 4.53 19.16 -4.38
CA LEU A 182 3.59 18.28 -5.10
C LEU A 182 2.18 18.32 -4.51
N HIS A 183 2.02 18.31 -3.18
CA HIS A 183 0.72 18.51 -2.54
C HIS A 183 0.06 19.84 -2.91
N GLY A 184 0.83 20.85 -3.32
CA GLY A 184 0.32 22.10 -3.86
C GLY A 184 -0.27 21.96 -5.26
N LEU A 185 0.18 20.96 -6.02
CA LEU A 185 -0.19 20.68 -7.42
C LEU A 185 -1.30 19.64 -7.56
N THR A 186 -1.53 18.80 -6.54
CA THR A 186 -2.59 17.80 -6.55
C THR A 186 -3.98 18.44 -6.47
N GLU A 187 -4.94 17.86 -7.19
CA GLU A 187 -6.36 18.18 -7.08
C GLU A 187 -7.15 16.96 -6.54
N PRO A 188 -8.17 17.17 -5.68
CA PRO A 188 -9.03 16.07 -5.25
C PRO A 188 -9.75 15.43 -6.44
N GLN A 189 -9.73 14.10 -6.49
CA GLN A 189 -10.41 13.30 -7.52
C GLN A 189 -11.53 12.49 -6.85
N GLU A 190 -12.61 12.21 -7.59
CA GLU A 190 -13.75 11.43 -7.08
C GLU A 190 -13.61 9.93 -7.40
N GLU A 191 -13.08 9.62 -8.58
CA GLU A 191 -12.87 8.26 -9.08
C GLU A 191 -11.58 8.17 -9.92
N LEU A 192 -10.99 6.98 -9.96
CA LEU A 192 -9.93 6.61 -10.90
C LEU A 192 -10.49 6.34 -12.29
N GLU A 193 -9.63 6.32 -13.31
CA GLU A 193 -10.03 6.00 -14.69
C GLU A 193 -10.64 4.59 -14.81
N ASP A 194 -10.22 3.66 -13.95
CA ASP A 194 -10.75 2.29 -13.86
C ASP A 194 -12.12 2.20 -13.13
N GLY A 195 -12.63 3.31 -12.60
CA GLY A 195 -13.90 3.41 -11.89
C GLY A 195 -13.82 3.12 -10.39
N ARG A 196 -12.63 2.87 -9.82
CA ARG A 196 -12.47 2.76 -8.36
C ARG A 196 -12.69 4.10 -7.69
N MET A 197 -13.41 4.09 -6.57
CA MET A 197 -13.68 5.31 -5.79
C MET A 197 -12.54 5.59 -4.81
N PHE A 198 -12.23 6.86 -4.59
CA PHE A 198 -11.27 7.24 -3.56
C PHE A 198 -11.86 7.13 -2.15
N MET A 199 -11.00 6.78 -1.21
CA MET A 199 -11.26 6.85 0.23
C MET A 199 -10.10 7.53 0.96
N SER A 200 -10.39 8.04 2.13
CA SER A 200 -9.39 8.56 3.06
C SER A 200 -8.65 7.44 3.78
N MET A 201 -7.48 7.75 4.34
CA MET A 201 -6.73 6.82 5.19
C MET A 201 -7.50 6.41 6.45
N ASP A 202 -8.38 7.28 6.96
CA ASP A 202 -9.23 6.98 8.12
C ASP A 202 -10.33 5.97 7.75
N GLU A 203 -10.92 6.08 6.55
CA GLU A 203 -11.88 5.11 6.04
C GLU A 203 -11.22 3.75 5.80
N LEU A 204 -10.05 3.73 5.17
CA LEU A 204 -9.27 2.51 5.01
C LEU A 204 -9.00 1.85 6.37
N SER A 205 -8.54 2.63 7.35
CA SER A 205 -8.27 2.11 8.69
C SER A 205 -9.52 1.51 9.35
N ALA A 206 -10.68 2.16 9.20
CA ALA A 206 -11.94 1.64 9.73
C ALA A 206 -12.37 0.32 9.07
N GLU A 207 -12.12 0.15 7.77
CA GLU A 207 -12.36 -1.12 7.06
C GLU A 207 -11.44 -2.23 7.55
N LEU A 208 -10.19 -1.91 7.85
CA LEU A 208 -9.24 -2.88 8.39
C LEU A 208 -9.58 -3.28 9.84
N ASP A 209 -10.20 -2.40 10.62
CA ASP A 209 -10.77 -2.76 11.92
C ASP A 209 -11.92 -3.79 11.76
N GLU A 210 -12.75 -3.67 10.72
CA GLU A 210 -13.79 -4.67 10.39
C GLU A 210 -13.16 -6.02 10.04
N VAL A 211 -12.11 -6.03 9.21
CA VAL A 211 -11.33 -7.24 8.89
C VAL A 211 -10.84 -7.92 10.16
N ALA A 212 -10.23 -7.15 11.07
CA ALA A 212 -9.70 -7.68 12.33
C ALA A 212 -10.80 -8.32 13.19
N HIS A 213 -11.97 -7.70 13.25
CA HIS A 213 -13.13 -8.26 13.96
C HIS A 213 -13.65 -9.56 13.32
N MET A 214 -13.69 -9.64 11.99
CA MET A 214 -14.13 -10.82 11.26
C MET A 214 -13.18 -12.01 11.50
N ILE A 215 -11.87 -11.79 11.39
CA ILE A 215 -10.84 -12.81 11.66
C ILE A 215 -10.91 -13.28 13.12
N ALA A 216 -11.00 -12.35 14.07
CA ALA A 216 -11.14 -12.69 15.48
C ALA A 216 -12.43 -13.49 15.76
N GLY A 217 -13.53 -13.20 15.06
CA GLY A 217 -14.78 -13.94 15.14
C GLY A 217 -14.64 -15.39 14.68
N GLN A 218 -14.03 -15.61 13.51
CA GLN A 218 -13.79 -16.95 12.95
C GLN A 218 -12.89 -17.80 13.86
N ASN A 219 -11.84 -17.20 14.44
CA ASN A 219 -10.93 -17.89 15.35
C ASN A 219 -11.57 -18.29 16.70
N ASN A 220 -12.74 -17.73 17.05
CA ASN A 220 -13.47 -18.01 18.28
C ASN A 220 -14.68 -18.95 18.09
N GLU A 221 -15.01 -19.36 16.85
CA GLU A 221 -16.07 -20.34 16.64
C GLU A 221 -15.58 -21.75 17.08
N PRO A 222 -16.34 -22.46 17.94
CA PRO A 222 -15.98 -23.81 18.32
C PRO A 222 -16.02 -24.71 17.08
N GLN A 223 -14.87 -25.25 16.69
CA GLN A 223 -14.79 -26.27 15.64
C GLN A 223 -15.71 -27.43 16.02
N LEU A 224 -16.86 -27.51 15.36
CA LEU A 224 -17.76 -28.65 15.46
C LEU A 224 -17.07 -29.82 14.76
N SER A 225 -16.33 -30.58 15.55
CA SER A 225 -15.72 -31.89 15.23
C SER A 225 -16.75 -32.95 14.90
#